data_AF-A0A4R0YMF2-F1
#
_entry.id   AF-A0A4R0YMF2-F1
#
_cell.length_a   1.000
_cell.length_b   1.000
_cell.length_c   1.000
_cell.angle_alpha   90.00
_cell.angle_beta   90.00
_cell.angle_gamma   90.00
#
_symmetry.space_group_name_H-M   'P 1'
#
loop_
_entity.id
_entity.type
_entity.pdbx_description
1 polymer ?
#
loop_
_entity_poly.entity_id
_entity_poly.type
_entity_poly.pdbx_seq_one_letter_code
_entity_poly.pdbx_strand_id
1 'polypeptide(L)'
;MSSRRWRRSLCGLLCAGGLLFGAVAQAGVTAERTRVIFPAGASETSLRLVNLNGYPVMVQTWIDNGALDSTPDKAVAPIMPLPPMFRMLPAEHQTLRLVFTGDALPADRESLYWLNIYEVPPSDSGKMTSPEQPRVLVTMRTQMKVFYRPKNLPVSPDQAVSQLRFGLRKDAAGEQLHVDNPTPYYFTLTTVGLGNGPSPLAIPGGLVPPFAGLDLPVDPRAQPAAVNGKVRFVWLDDDGNAQTGQAQLQ
;
A
#
# COMPACT_ATOMS: atom_id res chain seq x y z
N MET A 1 -8.11 57.30 -22.93
CA MET A 1 -8.15 56.42 -21.73
C MET A 1 -8.45 54.93 -22.05
N SER A 2 -8.17 54.39 -23.25
CA SER A 2 -8.54 53.00 -23.62
C SER A 2 -7.39 52.00 -23.72
N SER A 3 -6.11 52.43 -23.77
CA SER A 3 -4.97 51.52 -24.00
C SER A 3 -4.46 50.75 -22.75
N ARG A 4 -4.85 51.16 -21.54
CA ARG A 4 -4.45 50.49 -20.28
C ARG A 4 -5.29 49.26 -19.92
N ARG A 5 -6.52 49.13 -20.45
CA ARG A 5 -7.42 48.00 -20.14
C ARG A 5 -7.07 46.74 -20.95
N TRP A 6 -6.47 46.89 -22.13
CA TRP A 6 -6.08 45.77 -22.99
C TRP A 6 -4.81 45.07 -22.51
N ARG A 7 -3.79 45.79 -22.03
CA ARG A 7 -2.58 45.20 -21.42
C ARG A 7 -2.85 44.44 -20.13
N ARG A 8 -3.88 44.82 -19.37
CA ARG A 8 -4.31 44.11 -18.15
C ARG A 8 -5.06 42.81 -18.45
N SER A 9 -5.78 42.75 -19.58
CA SER A 9 -6.52 41.55 -19.99
C SER A 9 -5.60 40.48 -20.61
N LEU A 10 -4.52 40.90 -21.29
CA LEU A 10 -3.53 39.98 -21.86
C LEU A 10 -2.62 39.34 -20.79
N CYS A 11 -2.26 40.06 -19.72
CA CYS A 11 -1.52 39.49 -18.57
C CYS A 11 -2.38 38.50 -17.75
N GLY A 12 -3.70 38.72 -17.64
CA GLY A 12 -4.58 37.82 -16.89
C GLY A 12 -4.72 36.43 -17.53
N LEU A 13 -4.73 36.37 -18.86
CA LEU A 13 -4.82 35.10 -19.61
C LEU A 13 -3.50 34.31 -19.64
N LEU A 14 -2.35 34.98 -19.60
CA LEU A 14 -1.03 34.33 -19.53
C LEU A 14 -0.73 33.72 -18.14
N CYS A 15 -1.25 34.30 -17.06
CA CYS A 15 -1.09 33.74 -15.70
C CYS A 15 -2.08 32.60 -15.39
N ALA A 16 -3.20 32.50 -16.10
CA ALA A 16 -4.20 31.44 -15.89
C ALA A 16 -3.84 30.11 -16.60
N GLY A 17 -2.95 30.13 -17.60
CA GLY A 17 -2.52 28.92 -18.31
C GLY A 17 -1.41 28.11 -17.62
N GLY A 18 -0.75 28.67 -16.60
CA GLY A 18 0.44 28.05 -15.98
C GLY A 18 0.16 27.05 -14.83
N LEU A 19 -1.08 26.94 -14.36
CA LEU A 19 -1.40 26.18 -13.14
C LEU A 19 -1.84 24.72 -13.36
N LEU A 20 -1.81 24.21 -14.61
CA LEU A 20 -2.29 22.85 -14.93
C LEU A 20 -1.21 21.85 -15.35
N PHE A 21 0.07 22.22 -15.33
CA PHE A 21 1.17 21.28 -15.56
C PHE A 21 1.88 20.93 -14.24
N GLY A 22 1.14 20.32 -13.32
CA GLY A 22 1.76 19.53 -12.27
C GLY A 22 2.36 18.28 -12.92
N ALA A 23 3.64 18.31 -13.27
CA ALA A 23 4.34 17.11 -13.68
C ALA A 23 4.27 16.13 -12.50
N VAL A 24 3.57 15.01 -12.70
CA VAL A 24 3.61 13.90 -11.75
C VAL A 24 5.04 13.38 -11.81
N ALA A 25 5.88 13.78 -10.86
CA ALA A 25 7.23 13.28 -10.76
C ALA A 25 7.15 11.80 -10.35
N GLN A 26 7.17 10.90 -11.33
CA GLN A 26 7.37 9.48 -11.09
C GLN A 26 8.87 9.25 -10.89
N ALA A 27 9.31 9.25 -9.64
CA ALA A 27 10.66 8.90 -9.25
C ALA A 27 10.62 7.63 -8.41
N GLY A 28 11.64 6.79 -8.56
CA GLY A 28 11.81 5.56 -7.80
C GLY A 28 11.66 4.27 -8.62
N VAL A 29 12.04 3.17 -7.98
CA VAL A 29 11.73 1.81 -8.42
C VAL A 29 10.30 1.47 -8.03
N THR A 30 9.47 1.16 -9.02
CA THR A 30 8.08 0.74 -8.79
C THR A 30 7.87 -0.71 -9.24
N ALA A 31 6.87 -1.34 -8.65
CA ALA A 31 6.43 -2.68 -8.99
C ALA A 31 5.16 -2.63 -9.84
N GLU A 32 4.93 -3.66 -10.66
CA GLU A 32 3.73 -3.75 -11.50
C GLU A 32 2.43 -4.04 -10.73
N ARG A 33 2.54 -4.46 -9.46
CA ARG A 33 1.42 -4.70 -8.53
C ARG A 33 1.70 -4.06 -7.18
N THR A 34 0.67 -3.87 -6.36
CA THR A 34 0.78 -3.29 -5.01
C THR A 34 0.84 -4.33 -3.89
N ARG A 35 0.67 -5.61 -4.23
CA ARG A 35 0.75 -6.77 -3.35
C ARG A 35 1.07 -8.02 -4.15
N VAL A 36 1.52 -9.07 -3.47
CA VAL A 36 1.73 -10.39 -4.05
C VAL A 36 0.88 -11.41 -3.33
N ILE A 37 0.14 -12.23 -4.09
CA ILE A 37 -0.47 -13.46 -3.58
C ILE A 37 0.45 -14.62 -3.95
N PHE A 38 0.97 -15.31 -2.94
CA PHE A 38 1.76 -16.52 -3.08
C PHE A 38 0.87 -17.74 -2.84
N PRO A 39 0.41 -18.45 -3.88
CA PRO A 39 -0.44 -19.62 -3.69
C PRO A 39 0.36 -20.78 -3.10
N ALA A 40 -0.18 -21.41 -2.06
CA ALA A 40 0.39 -22.62 -1.48
C ALA A 40 0.58 -23.69 -2.56
N GLY A 41 1.68 -24.44 -2.49
CA GLY A 41 2.02 -25.48 -3.46
C GLY A 41 2.55 -24.99 -4.82
N ALA A 42 2.69 -23.68 -5.03
CA ALA A 42 3.62 -23.16 -6.03
C ALA A 42 5.03 -23.14 -5.46
N SER A 43 6.03 -23.47 -6.27
CA SER A 43 7.44 -23.32 -5.88
C SER A 43 7.87 -21.85 -5.89
N GLU A 44 7.27 -21.06 -6.78
CA GLU A 44 7.59 -19.65 -6.95
C GLU A 44 6.45 -18.83 -7.55
N THR A 45 6.55 -17.51 -7.37
CA THR A 45 5.78 -16.49 -8.10
C THR A 45 6.72 -15.37 -8.55
N SER A 46 6.28 -14.50 -9.46
CA SER A 46 7.11 -13.42 -10.01
C SER A 46 6.47 -12.06 -9.84
N LEU A 47 7.31 -11.05 -9.67
CA LEU A 47 6.93 -9.64 -9.59
C LEU A 47 7.88 -8.82 -10.47
N ARG A 48 7.34 -8.06 -11.44
CA ARG A 48 8.16 -7.16 -12.23
C ARG A 48 8.33 -5.80 -11.57
N LEU A 49 9.55 -5.29 -11.63
CA LEU A 49 9.95 -3.97 -11.19
C LEU A 49 10.37 -3.14 -12.40
N VAL A 50 10.23 -1.82 -12.30
CA VAL A 50 10.74 -0.86 -13.27
C VAL A 50 11.38 0.32 -12.56
N ASN A 51 12.54 0.75 -13.05
CA ASN A 51 13.19 1.95 -12.56
C ASN A 51 12.67 3.17 -13.32
N LEU A 52 11.83 3.99 -12.68
CA LEU A 52 11.30 5.22 -13.28
C LEU A 52 12.24 6.41 -13.11
N ASN A 53 13.34 6.26 -12.37
CA ASN A 53 14.33 7.31 -12.24
C ASN A 53 15.06 7.57 -13.57
N GLY A 54 15.47 8.83 -13.76
CA GLY A 54 16.38 9.22 -14.84
C GLY A 54 17.84 8.79 -14.64
N TYR A 55 18.14 7.99 -13.61
CA TYR A 55 19.48 7.53 -13.26
C TYR A 55 19.48 6.05 -12.85
N PRO A 56 20.63 5.34 -12.97
CA PRO A 56 20.73 3.96 -12.56
C PRO A 56 20.71 3.82 -11.04
N VAL A 57 20.15 2.73 -10.52
CA VAL A 57 20.03 2.47 -9.08
C VAL A 57 20.50 1.07 -8.74
N MET A 58 20.96 0.88 -7.51
CA MET A 58 21.14 -0.46 -6.93
C MET A 58 19.89 -0.80 -6.13
N VAL A 59 19.31 -1.97 -6.38
CA VAL A 59 18.12 -2.45 -5.68
C VAL A 59 18.52 -3.62 -4.80
N GLN A 60 18.10 -3.59 -3.53
CA GLN A 60 18.19 -4.71 -2.60
C GLN A 60 16.78 -5.18 -2.27
N THR A 61 16.59 -6.50 -2.19
CA THR A 61 15.29 -7.10 -1.86
C THR A 61 15.43 -8.17 -0.79
N TRP A 62 14.47 -8.18 0.14
CA TRP A 62 14.32 -9.21 1.17
C TRP A 62 12.87 -9.28 1.62
N ILE A 63 12.47 -10.39 2.24
CA ILE A 63 11.12 -10.56 2.82
C ILE A 63 11.26 -10.77 4.31
N ASP A 64 10.43 -10.07 5.09
CA ASP A 64 10.37 -10.18 6.54
C ASP A 64 8.93 -10.22 7.06
N ASN A 65 8.77 -10.05 8.38
CA ASN A 65 7.48 -10.01 9.08
C ASN A 65 6.84 -8.62 9.15
N GLY A 66 7.42 -7.60 8.51
CA GLY A 66 6.91 -6.22 8.49
C GLY A 66 7.51 -5.27 9.52
N ALA A 67 8.49 -5.71 10.33
CA ALA A 67 9.19 -4.82 11.25
C ALA A 67 9.96 -3.72 10.47
N LEU A 68 9.74 -2.45 10.84
CA LEU A 68 10.32 -1.30 10.11
C LEU A 68 11.85 -1.22 10.23
N ASP A 69 12.41 -1.75 11.32
CA ASP A 69 13.85 -1.82 11.60
C ASP A 69 14.50 -3.11 11.10
N SER A 70 13.73 -4.00 10.48
CA SER A 70 14.24 -5.23 9.87
C SER A 70 15.22 -4.89 8.73
N THR A 71 16.36 -5.57 8.74
CA THR A 71 17.45 -5.49 7.76
C THR A 71 17.62 -6.84 7.08
N PRO A 72 18.24 -6.91 5.88
CA PRO A 72 18.40 -8.17 5.15
C PRO A 72 19.02 -9.32 5.95
N ASP A 73 19.94 -9.02 6.88
CA ASP A 73 20.61 -9.99 7.75
C ASP A 73 19.74 -10.54 8.89
N LYS A 74 18.66 -9.83 9.25
CA LYS A 74 17.71 -10.22 10.31
C LYS A 74 16.39 -10.74 9.75
N ALA A 75 16.21 -10.66 8.44
CA ALA A 75 14.98 -11.02 7.77
C ALA A 75 14.77 -12.54 7.84
N VAL A 76 13.67 -12.96 8.48
CA VAL A 76 13.25 -14.35 8.55
C VAL A 76 11.84 -14.46 7.98
N ALA A 77 11.72 -15.15 6.86
CA ALA A 77 10.45 -15.43 6.19
C ALA A 77 10.56 -16.72 5.37
N PRO A 78 9.44 -17.44 5.16
CA PRO A 78 9.40 -18.69 4.42
C PRO A 78 9.38 -18.48 2.89
N ILE A 79 9.66 -17.25 2.43
CA ILE A 79 9.69 -16.86 1.03
C ILE A 79 10.92 -15.98 0.85
N MET A 80 11.71 -16.25 -0.19
CA MET A 80 12.92 -15.51 -0.51
C MET A 80 12.81 -14.84 -1.88
N PRO A 81 13.15 -13.54 -2.00
CA PRO A 81 13.23 -12.86 -3.28
C PRO A 81 14.58 -13.09 -3.96
N LEU A 82 14.56 -13.32 -5.27
CA LEU A 82 15.72 -13.55 -6.12
C LEU A 82 15.65 -12.71 -7.41
N PRO A 83 16.72 -12.00 -7.79
CA PRO A 83 17.98 -11.84 -7.07
C PRO A 83 17.84 -10.89 -5.85
N PRO A 84 18.60 -11.12 -4.76
CA PRO A 84 18.53 -10.29 -3.56
C PRO A 84 19.15 -8.89 -3.75
N MET A 85 20.02 -8.73 -4.76
CA MET A 85 20.61 -7.44 -5.12
C MET A 85 20.93 -7.38 -6.61
N PHE A 86 20.64 -6.25 -7.25
CA PHE A 86 20.88 -6.04 -8.68
C PHE A 86 20.87 -4.55 -9.03
N ARG A 87 21.52 -4.20 -10.14
CA ARG A 87 21.53 -2.84 -10.68
C ARG A 87 20.40 -2.71 -11.72
N MET A 88 19.70 -1.57 -11.71
CA MET A 88 18.74 -1.20 -12.75
C MET A 88 19.15 0.11 -13.42
N LEU A 89 19.20 0.16 -14.75
CA LEU A 89 19.35 1.35 -15.56
C LEU A 89 18.03 2.14 -15.63
N PRO A 90 18.05 3.41 -16.09
CA PRO A 90 16.82 4.16 -16.32
C PRO A 90 15.86 3.39 -17.25
N ALA A 91 14.57 3.33 -16.88
CA ALA A 91 13.52 2.60 -17.59
C ALA A 91 13.73 1.08 -17.73
N GLU A 92 14.73 0.49 -17.07
CA GLU A 92 14.95 -0.95 -17.10
C GLU A 92 13.85 -1.69 -16.35
N HIS A 93 13.42 -2.82 -16.91
CA HIS A 93 12.51 -3.76 -16.25
C HIS A 93 13.31 -4.93 -15.69
N GLN A 94 13.08 -5.26 -14.41
CA GLN A 94 13.66 -6.45 -13.77
C GLN A 94 12.54 -7.34 -13.23
N THR A 95 12.65 -8.65 -13.45
CA THR A 95 11.74 -9.63 -12.82
C THR A 95 12.36 -10.17 -11.54
N LEU A 96 11.62 -10.06 -10.44
CA LEU A 96 11.94 -10.65 -9.15
C LEU A 96 11.17 -11.97 -9.00
N ARG A 97 11.89 -13.06 -8.72
CA ARG A 97 11.29 -14.36 -8.37
C ARG A 97 11.17 -14.45 -6.86
N LEU A 98 9.99 -14.79 -6.39
CA LEU A 98 9.70 -15.07 -4.99
C LEU A 98 9.61 -16.58 -4.87
N VAL A 99 10.49 -17.19 -4.09
CA VAL A 99 10.63 -18.65 -3.98
C VAL A 99 10.27 -19.09 -2.56
N PHE A 100 9.44 -20.12 -2.43
CA PHE A 100 9.09 -20.69 -1.13
C PHE A 100 10.23 -21.54 -0.58
N THR A 101 10.58 -21.37 0.69
CA THR A 101 11.71 -22.06 1.33
C THR A 101 11.33 -23.42 1.92
N GLY A 102 10.03 -23.74 1.98
CA GLY A 102 9.53 -25.05 2.44
C GLY A 102 9.09 -25.12 3.90
N ASP A 103 9.13 -24.01 4.64
CA ASP A 103 8.70 -23.98 6.04
C ASP A 103 7.20 -24.30 6.19
N ALA A 104 6.82 -24.95 7.28
CA ALA A 104 5.41 -25.25 7.55
C ALA A 104 4.64 -23.97 7.90
N LEU A 105 3.55 -23.71 7.16
CA LEU A 105 2.65 -22.57 7.38
C LEU A 105 1.22 -23.02 7.69
N PRO A 106 0.43 -22.19 8.38
CA PRO A 106 -0.99 -22.45 8.61
C PRO A 106 -1.72 -22.82 7.31
N ALA A 107 -2.44 -23.94 7.34
CA ALA A 107 -3.22 -24.42 6.20
C ALA A 107 -4.68 -23.92 6.22
N ASP A 108 -5.11 -23.35 7.34
CA ASP A 108 -6.47 -22.88 7.60
C ASP A 108 -6.68 -21.38 7.34
N ARG A 109 -5.60 -20.62 7.15
CA ARG A 109 -5.63 -19.16 6.93
C ARG A 109 -4.45 -18.64 6.13
N GLU A 110 -4.60 -17.44 5.59
CA GLU A 110 -3.49 -16.71 5.01
C GLU A 110 -2.41 -16.37 6.05
N SER A 111 -1.17 -16.29 5.59
CA SER A 111 -0.05 -15.73 6.35
C SER A 111 0.47 -14.46 5.64
N LEU A 112 0.81 -13.43 6.41
CA LEU A 112 1.30 -12.16 5.87
C LEU A 112 2.80 -11.98 6.11
N TYR A 113 3.49 -11.60 5.04
CA TYR A 113 4.89 -11.18 5.02
C TYR A 113 5.04 -9.86 4.25
N TRP A 114 6.22 -9.27 4.30
CA TRP A 114 6.51 -8.00 3.65
C TRP A 114 7.74 -8.09 2.79
N LEU A 115 7.57 -7.87 1.48
CA LEU A 115 8.66 -7.68 0.53
C LEU A 115 9.17 -6.24 0.65
N ASN A 116 10.45 -6.11 0.92
CA ASN A 116 11.15 -4.85 0.99
C ASN A 116 11.92 -4.66 -0.32
N ILE A 117 11.70 -3.51 -0.96
CA ILE A 117 12.43 -3.08 -2.15
C ILE A 117 13.16 -1.81 -1.75
N TYR A 118 14.47 -1.93 -1.53
CA TYR A 118 15.32 -0.83 -1.11
C TYR A 118 16.15 -0.32 -2.27
N GLU A 119 15.93 0.94 -2.62
CA GLU A 119 16.60 1.64 -3.70
C GLU A 119 17.75 2.49 -3.15
N VAL A 120 18.95 2.22 -3.64
CA VAL A 120 20.16 2.97 -3.35
C VAL A 120 20.56 3.77 -4.60
N PRO A 121 20.45 5.11 -4.58
CA PRO A 121 20.89 5.95 -5.67
C PRO A 121 22.42 5.91 -5.82
N PRO A 122 22.95 6.30 -6.98
CA PRO A 122 24.38 6.43 -7.16
C PRO A 122 24.89 7.58 -6.28
N SER A 123 26.00 7.36 -5.58
CA SER A 123 26.77 8.46 -5.02
C SER A 123 27.42 9.19 -6.20
N ASP A 124 27.03 10.43 -6.48
CA ASP A 124 27.63 11.27 -7.53
C ASP A 124 29.15 11.38 -7.30
N SER A 125 29.96 10.54 -7.95
CA SER A 125 31.41 10.67 -8.02
C SER A 125 31.85 11.62 -9.14
N GLY A 126 30.91 12.08 -9.98
CA GLY A 126 31.19 12.77 -11.25
C GLY A 126 31.19 14.30 -11.24
N LYS A 127 30.93 14.97 -10.11
CA LYS A 127 30.99 16.45 -10.01
C LYS A 127 31.69 16.89 -8.73
N MET A 128 32.92 16.44 -8.57
CA MET A 128 33.82 16.89 -7.52
C MET A 128 34.55 18.16 -8.00
N THR A 129 33.80 19.25 -8.23
CA THR A 129 34.39 20.56 -8.58
C THR A 129 34.52 21.50 -7.40
N SER A 130 34.04 21.13 -6.21
CA SER A 130 34.32 21.86 -4.97
C SER A 130 34.18 20.91 -3.78
N PRO A 131 35.18 20.82 -2.88
CA PRO A 131 34.98 20.20 -1.58
C PRO A 131 34.00 21.09 -0.78
N GLU A 132 33.20 20.50 0.11
CA GLU A 132 32.39 21.21 1.12
C GLU A 132 30.99 21.76 0.73
N GLN A 133 30.13 20.94 0.12
CA GLN A 133 28.68 21.15 0.35
C GLN A 133 28.08 19.93 1.07
N PRO A 134 27.38 20.13 2.21
CA PRO A 134 26.66 19.04 2.87
C PRO A 134 25.58 18.52 1.93
N ARG A 135 25.66 17.23 1.59
CA ARG A 135 24.65 16.55 0.76
C ARG A 135 23.88 15.56 1.62
N VAL A 136 22.57 15.51 1.42
CA VAL A 136 21.69 14.49 1.99
C VAL A 136 21.35 13.52 0.89
N LEU A 137 21.78 12.26 1.05
CA LEU A 137 21.33 11.17 0.18
C LEU A 137 20.02 10.64 0.73
N VAL A 138 18.95 10.74 -0.05
CA VAL A 138 17.65 10.18 0.29
C VAL A 138 17.53 8.82 -0.41
N THR A 139 17.25 7.78 0.36
CA THR A 139 17.03 6.41 -0.13
C THR A 139 15.60 6.00 0.15
N MET A 140 15.00 5.23 -0.75
CA MET A 140 13.59 4.82 -0.63
C MET A 140 13.52 3.32 -0.34
N ARG A 141 12.71 2.96 0.66
CA ARG A 141 12.33 1.57 0.96
C ARG A 141 10.83 1.43 0.77
N THR A 142 10.41 0.66 -0.22
CA THR A 142 9.02 0.29 -0.42
C THR A 142 8.74 -1.03 0.29
N GLN A 143 7.76 -1.05 1.19
CA GLN A 143 7.26 -2.26 1.81
C GLN A 143 5.96 -2.71 1.13
N MET A 144 5.95 -3.94 0.63
CA MET A 144 4.83 -4.54 -0.09
C MET A 144 4.35 -5.80 0.60
N LYS A 145 3.04 -5.95 0.77
CA LYS A 145 2.44 -7.15 1.38
C LYS A 145 2.59 -8.36 0.46
N VAL A 146 3.01 -9.48 1.04
CA VAL A 146 3.06 -10.81 0.42
C VAL A 146 2.15 -11.72 1.24
N PHE A 147 1.05 -12.16 0.66
CA PHE A 147 0.09 -13.06 1.29
C PHE A 147 0.34 -14.49 0.83
N TYR A 148 0.75 -15.37 1.74
CA TYR A 148 0.78 -16.81 1.48
C TYR A 148 -0.63 -17.37 1.67
N ARG A 149 -1.20 -17.94 0.60
CA ARG A 149 -2.60 -18.38 0.56
C ARG A 149 -2.72 -19.91 0.44
N PRO A 150 -3.27 -20.61 1.43
CA PRO A 150 -3.60 -22.03 1.32
C PRO A 150 -4.57 -22.35 0.16
N LYS A 151 -4.43 -23.53 -0.45
CA LYS A 151 -5.25 -23.94 -1.62
C LYS A 151 -6.73 -24.18 -1.26
N ASN A 152 -7.01 -24.70 -0.07
CA ASN A 152 -8.30 -25.27 0.29
C ASN A 152 -9.06 -24.42 1.30
N LEU A 153 -9.08 -23.10 1.10
CA LEU A 153 -9.88 -22.21 1.93
C LEU A 153 -11.38 -22.36 1.56
N PRO A 154 -12.29 -22.29 2.54
CA PRO A 154 -13.71 -22.65 2.38
C PRO A 154 -14.53 -21.70 1.50
N VAL A 155 -14.03 -20.50 1.21
CA VAL A 155 -14.76 -19.44 0.50
C VAL A 155 -13.77 -18.62 -0.32
N SER A 156 -14.16 -18.02 -1.46
CA SER A 156 -13.27 -17.13 -2.21
C SER A 156 -13.09 -15.77 -1.52
N PRO A 157 -11.99 -15.03 -1.78
CA PRO A 157 -11.79 -13.68 -1.20
C PRO A 157 -12.97 -12.74 -1.47
N ASP A 158 -13.48 -12.73 -2.71
CA ASP A 158 -14.58 -11.87 -3.14
C ASP A 158 -15.91 -12.17 -2.42
N GLN A 159 -16.11 -13.44 -2.03
CA GLN A 159 -17.27 -13.83 -1.23
C GLN A 159 -17.03 -13.58 0.26
N ALA A 160 -15.81 -13.82 0.74
CA ALA A 160 -15.41 -13.68 2.13
C ALA A 160 -15.57 -12.24 2.64
N VAL A 161 -15.31 -11.23 1.80
CA VAL A 161 -15.42 -9.82 2.23
C VAL A 161 -16.84 -9.46 2.71
N SER A 162 -17.86 -10.10 2.15
CA SER A 162 -19.26 -9.88 2.56
C SER A 162 -19.59 -10.41 3.96
N GLN A 163 -18.70 -11.22 4.53
CA GLN A 163 -18.84 -11.79 5.88
C GLN A 163 -18.21 -10.92 6.96
N LEU A 164 -17.52 -9.83 6.60
CA LEU A 164 -17.02 -8.85 7.56
C LEU A 164 -18.19 -8.28 8.36
N ARG A 165 -18.02 -8.22 9.68
CA ARG A 165 -19.04 -7.69 10.59
C ARG A 165 -18.56 -6.38 11.18
N PHE A 166 -19.48 -5.45 11.30
CA PHE A 166 -19.19 -4.11 11.80
C PHE A 166 -20.09 -3.86 13.00
N GLY A 167 -19.52 -3.42 14.12
CA GLY A 167 -20.27 -3.08 15.31
C GLY A 167 -19.64 -1.91 16.04
N LEU A 168 -20.42 -1.20 16.85
CA LEU A 168 -19.90 -0.13 17.70
C LEU A 168 -19.54 -0.70 19.08
N ARG A 169 -18.33 -0.39 19.55
CA ARG A 169 -17.87 -0.71 20.90
C ARG A 169 -17.54 0.58 21.62
N LYS A 170 -17.80 0.63 22.93
CA LYS A 170 -17.32 1.73 23.78
C LYS A 170 -16.11 1.25 24.57
N ASP A 171 -15.04 2.02 24.51
CA ASP A 171 -13.86 1.88 25.35
C ASP A 171 -13.61 3.14 26.18
N ALA A 172 -12.49 3.19 26.92
CA ALA A 172 -12.11 4.34 27.71
C ALA A 172 -11.77 5.60 26.87
N ALA A 173 -11.49 5.43 25.57
CA ALA A 173 -11.15 6.50 24.64
C ALA A 173 -12.37 7.03 23.87
N GLY A 174 -13.50 6.32 23.89
CA GLY A 174 -14.77 6.76 23.30
C GLY A 174 -15.51 5.63 22.59
N GLU A 175 -16.25 6.00 21.56
CA GLU A 175 -16.90 5.04 20.66
C GLU A 175 -15.94 4.64 19.54
N GLN A 176 -15.78 3.33 19.36
CA GLN A 176 -14.91 2.70 18.38
C GLN A 176 -15.78 1.90 17.41
N LEU A 177 -15.42 1.91 16.13
CA LEU A 177 -15.95 1.00 15.15
C LEU A 177 -15.10 -0.28 15.18
N HIS A 178 -15.70 -1.38 15.61
CA HIS A 178 -15.11 -2.70 15.55
C HIS A 178 -15.43 -3.37 14.23
N VAL A 179 -14.38 -3.80 13.51
CA VAL A 179 -14.49 -4.64 12.33
C VAL A 179 -14.04 -6.04 12.71
N ASP A 180 -14.93 -7.02 12.64
CA ASP A 180 -14.65 -8.44 12.88
C ASP A 180 -14.51 -9.19 11.55
N ASN A 181 -13.45 -9.95 11.40
CA ASN A 181 -13.18 -10.78 10.24
C ASN A 181 -13.22 -12.27 10.62
N PRO A 182 -14.36 -12.96 10.41
CA PRO A 182 -14.49 -14.37 10.72
C PRO A 182 -13.88 -15.29 9.64
N THR A 183 -13.20 -14.73 8.64
CA THR A 183 -12.76 -15.45 7.44
C THR A 183 -11.25 -15.73 7.46
N PRO A 184 -10.74 -16.65 6.62
CA PRO A 184 -9.33 -17.01 6.58
C PRO A 184 -8.44 -16.03 5.79
N TYR A 185 -8.95 -14.87 5.39
CA TYR A 185 -8.26 -13.89 4.53
C TYR A 185 -7.86 -12.63 5.28
N TYR A 186 -6.79 -11.96 4.86
CA TYR A 186 -6.50 -10.59 5.26
C TYR A 186 -7.29 -9.61 4.39
N PHE A 187 -7.97 -8.64 5.01
CA PHE A 187 -8.61 -7.54 4.28
C PHE A 187 -7.88 -6.23 4.53
N THR A 188 -7.57 -5.49 3.46
CA THR A 188 -7.09 -4.11 3.59
C THR A 188 -8.23 -3.15 3.30
N LEU A 189 -8.77 -2.55 4.35
CA LEU A 189 -9.76 -1.48 4.29
C LEU A 189 -9.05 -0.13 4.17
N THR A 190 -9.44 0.69 3.20
CA THR A 190 -8.89 2.04 3.02
C THR A 190 -9.80 3.09 3.61
N THR A 191 -11.10 2.84 3.62
CA THR A 191 -12.10 3.83 4.03
C THR A 191 -13.33 3.12 4.55
N VAL A 192 -13.92 3.63 5.63
CA VAL A 192 -15.21 3.15 6.16
C VAL A 192 -16.10 4.34 6.51
N GLY A 193 -17.31 4.37 5.97
CA GLY A 193 -18.34 5.37 6.26
C GLY A 193 -19.51 4.77 7.02
N LEU A 194 -19.95 5.47 8.06
CA LEU A 194 -21.16 5.14 8.83
C LEU A 194 -22.37 5.88 8.25
N GLY A 195 -23.42 5.13 7.88
CA GLY A 195 -24.66 5.66 7.35
C GLY A 195 -24.51 6.45 6.03
N ASN A 196 -25.22 7.58 5.95
CA ASN A 196 -25.13 8.53 4.84
C ASN A 196 -24.28 9.76 5.20
N GLY A 197 -23.34 9.60 6.14
CA GLY A 197 -22.52 10.70 6.59
C GLY A 197 -21.65 11.30 5.47
N PRO A 198 -21.40 12.62 5.52
CA PRO A 198 -20.72 13.33 4.43
C PRO A 198 -19.22 13.00 4.34
N SER A 199 -18.62 12.37 5.35
CA SER A 199 -17.19 12.08 5.34
C SER A 199 -16.90 10.66 5.84
N PRO A 200 -16.42 9.76 4.99
CA PRO A 200 -16.02 8.44 5.41
C PRO A 200 -14.66 8.52 6.15
N LEU A 201 -14.49 7.68 7.17
CA LEU A 201 -13.25 7.58 7.95
C LEU A 201 -12.16 6.97 7.06
N ALA A 202 -11.10 7.72 6.79
CA ALA A 202 -9.90 7.17 6.19
C ALA A 202 -9.20 6.26 7.21
N ILE A 203 -8.79 5.08 6.77
CA ILE A 203 -8.11 4.10 7.64
C ILE A 203 -6.75 3.79 7.03
N PRO A 204 -5.73 4.62 7.32
CA PRO A 204 -4.38 4.35 6.88
C PRO A 204 -3.91 3.02 7.49
N GLY A 205 -3.59 2.04 6.65
CA GLY A 205 -3.12 0.74 7.11
C GLY A 205 -4.19 -0.14 7.75
N GLY A 206 -5.47 0.01 7.39
CA GLY A 206 -6.62 -0.77 7.89
C GLY A 206 -6.60 -2.25 7.52
N LEU A 207 -5.58 -2.97 7.97
CA LEU A 207 -5.44 -4.40 7.77
C LEU A 207 -6.22 -5.16 8.83
N VAL A 208 -7.22 -5.93 8.41
CA VAL A 208 -8.02 -6.80 9.27
C VAL A 208 -7.51 -8.24 9.09
N PRO A 209 -6.85 -8.85 10.09
CA PRO A 209 -6.28 -10.19 9.98
C PRO A 209 -7.36 -11.30 9.93
N PRO A 210 -7.00 -12.51 9.44
CA PRO A 210 -7.88 -13.67 9.51
C PRO A 210 -8.30 -14.00 10.93
N PHE A 211 -9.59 -14.28 11.12
CA PHE A 211 -10.17 -14.68 12.42
C PHE A 211 -9.88 -13.70 13.56
N ALA A 212 -9.78 -12.42 13.24
CA ALA A 212 -9.46 -11.34 14.18
C ALA A 212 -10.27 -10.08 13.85
N GLY A 213 -10.15 -9.06 14.69
CA GLY A 213 -10.79 -7.78 14.44
C GLY A 213 -9.85 -6.59 14.51
N LEU A 214 -10.34 -5.45 14.05
CA LEU A 214 -9.67 -4.16 14.07
C LEU A 214 -10.62 -3.12 14.68
N ASP A 215 -10.15 -2.42 15.72
CA ASP A 215 -10.88 -1.30 16.31
C ASP A 215 -10.41 0.02 15.70
N LEU A 216 -11.36 0.85 15.31
CA LEU A 216 -11.12 2.11 14.62
C LEU A 216 -11.77 3.27 15.38
N PRO A 217 -11.01 4.34 15.70
CA PRO A 217 -11.57 5.49 16.39
C PRO A 217 -12.58 6.19 15.49
N VAL A 218 -13.79 6.37 16.01
CA VAL A 218 -14.84 7.14 15.34
C VAL A 218 -14.75 8.57 15.84
N ASP A 219 -14.60 9.53 14.92
CA ASP A 219 -14.73 10.95 15.29
C ASP A 219 -16.18 11.19 15.76
N PRO A 220 -16.42 11.67 16.99
CA PRO A 220 -17.76 11.98 17.48
C PRO A 220 -18.53 12.95 16.59
N ARG A 221 -17.85 13.79 15.79
CA ARG A 221 -18.45 14.71 14.80
C ARG A 221 -18.82 14.03 13.48
N ALA A 222 -18.21 12.88 13.19
CA ALA A 222 -18.54 12.01 12.07
C ALA A 222 -19.70 11.06 12.40
N GLN A 223 -20.43 11.32 13.49
CA GLN A 223 -21.76 10.78 13.75
C GLN A 223 -22.84 11.72 13.16
N PRO A 224 -23.21 11.62 11.86
CA PRO A 224 -24.63 11.66 11.58
C PRO A 224 -25.17 10.38 12.22
N ALA A 225 -26.24 10.51 12.99
CA ALA A 225 -26.88 9.39 13.67
C ALA A 225 -26.84 8.12 12.81
N ALA A 226 -26.66 6.96 13.44
CA ALA A 226 -26.76 5.64 12.82
C ALA A 226 -28.20 5.38 12.31
N VAL A 227 -28.79 6.34 11.57
CA VAL A 227 -30.21 6.49 11.22
C VAL A 227 -30.70 5.30 10.41
N ASN A 228 -29.80 4.46 9.87
CA ASN A 228 -30.18 3.24 9.15
C ASN A 228 -29.26 2.03 9.41
N GLY A 229 -28.33 2.08 10.37
CA GLY A 229 -27.46 0.94 10.69
C GLY A 229 -26.67 0.37 9.50
N LYS A 230 -26.28 1.17 8.50
CA LYS A 230 -25.49 0.70 7.34
C LYS A 230 -24.04 1.18 7.42
N VAL A 231 -23.11 0.32 7.04
CA VAL A 231 -21.68 0.63 6.89
C VAL A 231 -21.31 0.47 5.42
N ARG A 232 -20.69 1.51 4.85
CA ARG A 232 -20.07 1.44 3.52
C ARG A 232 -18.57 1.41 3.69
N PHE A 233 -17.87 0.57 2.95
CA PHE A 233 -16.42 0.48 3.07
C PHE A 233 -15.77 0.28 1.72
N VAL A 234 -14.51 0.70 1.62
CA VAL A 234 -13.64 0.46 0.48
C VAL A 234 -12.55 -0.49 0.92
N TRP A 235 -12.37 -1.56 0.15
CA TRP A 235 -11.35 -2.57 0.39
C TRP A 235 -10.52 -2.77 -0.88
N LEU A 236 -9.33 -3.34 -0.73
CA LEU A 236 -8.44 -3.62 -1.86
C LEU A 236 -8.44 -5.12 -2.17
N ASP A 237 -8.73 -5.47 -3.42
CA ASP A 237 -8.70 -6.86 -3.91
C ASP A 237 -7.26 -7.40 -4.12
N ASP A 238 -7.16 -8.61 -4.63
CA ASP A 238 -5.87 -9.30 -4.85
C ASP A 238 -4.98 -8.61 -5.89
N ASP A 239 -5.58 -7.94 -6.88
CA ASP A 239 -4.89 -7.15 -7.89
C ASP A 239 -4.54 -5.74 -7.37
N GLY A 240 -5.07 -5.38 -6.20
CA GLY A 240 -4.84 -4.10 -5.54
C GLY A 240 -5.81 -3.00 -6.00
N ASN A 241 -6.89 -3.35 -6.69
CA ASN A 241 -7.93 -2.40 -7.07
C ASN A 241 -8.86 -2.11 -5.90
N ALA A 242 -9.35 -0.88 -5.84
CA ALA A 242 -10.32 -0.47 -4.83
C ALA A 242 -11.72 -0.96 -5.21
N GLN A 243 -12.31 -1.74 -4.31
CA GLN A 243 -13.66 -2.28 -4.40
C GLN A 243 -14.54 -1.70 -3.29
N THR A 244 -15.82 -1.50 -3.57
CA THR A 244 -16.78 -0.99 -2.57
C THR A 244 -17.64 -2.12 -2.02
N GLY A 245 -17.79 -2.16 -0.70
CA GLY A 245 -18.68 -3.07 0.02
C GLY A 245 -19.69 -2.33 0.88
N GLN A 246 -20.76 -3.04 1.26
CA GLN A 246 -21.75 -2.56 2.22
C GLN A 246 -22.10 -3.68 3.20
N ALA A 247 -22.27 -3.33 4.46
CA ALA A 247 -22.69 -4.24 5.51
C ALA A 247 -23.72 -3.55 6.43
N GLN A 248 -24.45 -4.35 7.20
CA GLN A 248 -25.26 -3.84 8.30
C GLN A 248 -24.40 -3.74 9.56
N LEU A 249 -24.57 -2.63 10.28
CA LEU A 249 -24.04 -2.39 11.60
C LEU A 249 -24.82 -3.26 12.59
N GLN A 250 -24.10 -4.04 13.39
CA GLN A 250 -24.60 -4.97 14.39
C GLN A 250 -24.50 -4.39 15.79
#